data_AF-A0ABD3ZCW7-F1
#
_entry.id   AF-A0ABD3ZCW7-F1
#
_cell.length_a   1.000
_cell.length_b   1.000
_cell.length_c   1.000
_cell.angle_alpha   90.00
_cell.angle_beta   90.00
_cell.angle_gamma   90.00
#
_symmetry.space_group_name_H-M   'P 1'
#
loop_
_entity.id
_entity.type
_entity.pdbx_description
1 polymer ?
#
loop_
_entity_poly.entity_id
_entity_poly.type
_entity_poly.pdbx_seq_one_letter_code
_entity_poly.pdbx_strand_id
1 'polypeptide(L)'
;MGDDDFTRGRPHPMIDPTQRNQRIQAELNDPTCAVVLFDLVLGYGAAMDPAQDLIDILNRRDPKNTPILIAHICGTEADPQIRSHQINALRQCGVLVAECNAQAAIWASQIALIQAAKSGATQ
;
A
#
# COMPACT_ATOMS: atom_id res chain seq x y z
N MET A 1 6.77 0.89 8.49
CA MET A 1 6.16 1.46 9.72
C MET A 1 6.30 0.52 10.93
N GLY A 2 7.21 -0.46 10.92
CA GLY A 2 7.42 -1.37 12.05
C GLY A 2 8.42 -0.90 13.10
N ASP A 3 9.10 0.22 12.83
CA ASP A 3 10.07 0.82 13.74
C ASP A 3 9.39 1.29 15.05
N ASP A 4 10.16 1.30 16.14
CA ASP A 4 9.71 1.68 17.48
C ASP A 4 9.04 3.06 17.50
N ASP A 5 9.53 4.00 16.68
CA ASP A 5 8.95 5.34 16.59
C ASP A 5 7.48 5.34 16.12
N PHE A 6 7.05 4.31 15.38
CA PHE A 6 5.67 4.15 14.91
C PHE A 6 4.83 3.24 15.80
N THR A 7 5.44 2.42 16.67
CA THR A 7 4.74 1.38 17.46
C THR A 7 4.66 1.70 18.96
N ARG A 8 5.21 2.83 19.42
CA ARG A 8 5.07 3.27 20.83
C ARG A 8 3.60 3.35 21.26
N GLY A 9 3.22 2.46 22.18
CA GLY A 9 1.87 2.38 22.75
C GLY A 9 0.80 1.84 21.79
N ARG A 10 1.19 1.22 20.68
CA ARG A 10 0.28 0.65 19.67
C ARG A 10 0.78 -0.70 19.18
N PRO A 11 -0.09 -1.63 18.73
CA PRO A 11 0.36 -2.87 18.11
C PRO A 11 1.17 -2.59 16.83
N HIS A 12 2.08 -3.51 16.50
CA HIS A 12 2.84 -3.45 15.24
C HIS A 12 1.88 -3.46 14.03
N PRO A 13 2.13 -2.72 12.93
CA PRO A 13 1.19 -2.60 11.81
C PRO A 13 0.83 -3.90 11.07
N MET A 14 1.62 -4.96 11.29
CA MET A 14 1.26 -6.30 10.81
C MET A 14 0.10 -6.93 11.61
N ILE A 15 0.04 -6.64 12.91
CA ILE A 15 -0.99 -7.16 13.82
C ILE A 15 -2.25 -6.28 13.72
N ASP A 16 -2.08 -4.96 13.73
CA ASP A 16 -3.15 -3.97 13.61
C ASP A 16 -2.83 -2.99 12.46
N PRO A 17 -3.54 -3.08 11.31
CA PRO A 17 -3.26 -2.26 10.14
C PRO A 17 -3.74 -0.81 10.26
N THR A 18 -4.43 -0.43 11.35
CA THR A 18 -5.10 0.88 11.49
C THR A 18 -4.17 2.05 11.17
N GLN A 19 -2.97 2.08 11.75
CA GLN A 19 -2.04 3.20 11.54
C GLN A 19 -1.52 3.26 10.11
N ARG A 20 -1.23 2.09 9.50
CA ARG A 20 -0.82 2.01 8.09
C ARG A 20 -1.93 2.55 7.18
N ASN A 21 -3.18 2.14 7.43
CA ASN A 21 -4.33 2.57 6.65
C ASN A 21 -4.58 4.08 6.78
N GLN A 22 -4.46 4.63 8.00
CA GLN A 22 -4.53 6.08 8.23
C GLN A 22 -3.42 6.84 7.49
N ARG A 23 -2.19 6.31 7.48
CA ARG A 23 -1.09 6.94 6.74
C ARG A 23 -1.36 6.91 5.24
N ILE A 24 -1.78 5.78 4.68
CA ILE A 24 -2.16 5.70 3.27
C ILE A 24 -3.28 6.69 2.95
N GLN A 25 -4.32 6.78 3.79
CA GLN A 25 -5.40 7.75 3.62
C GLN A 25 -4.89 9.20 3.61
N ALA A 26 -3.91 9.54 4.45
CA ALA A 26 -3.30 10.88 4.43
C ALA A 26 -2.60 11.15 3.08
N GLU A 27 -1.80 10.20 2.59
CA GLU A 27 -1.11 10.31 1.30
C GLU A 27 -2.08 10.39 0.10
N LEU A 28 -3.24 9.71 0.18
CA LEU A 28 -4.27 9.82 -0.85
C LEU A 28 -4.82 11.24 -1.01
N ASN A 29 -4.74 12.06 0.04
CA ASN A 29 -5.22 13.44 0.06
C ASN A 29 -4.10 14.47 -0.12
N ASP A 30 -2.84 14.03 -0.25
CA ASP A 30 -1.71 14.93 -0.46
C ASP A 30 -1.48 15.15 -1.96
N PRO A 31 -1.73 16.36 -2.50
CA PRO A 31 -1.55 16.64 -3.93
C PRO A 31 -0.08 16.61 -4.38
N THR A 32 0.87 16.61 -3.44
CA THR A 32 2.30 16.50 -3.72
C THR A 32 2.77 15.03 -3.78
N CYS A 33 1.94 14.10 -3.31
CA CYS A 33 2.23 12.67 -3.34
C CYS A 33 1.91 12.10 -4.72
N ALA A 34 2.95 11.63 -5.42
CA ALA A 34 2.80 11.03 -6.75
C ALA A 34 2.52 9.52 -6.71
N VAL A 35 3.13 8.82 -5.75
CA VAL A 35 3.11 7.36 -5.62
C VAL A 35 3.09 6.97 -4.16
N VAL A 36 2.23 6.02 -3.82
CA VAL A 36 2.24 5.35 -2.51
C VAL A 36 2.64 3.90 -2.72
N LEU A 37 3.79 3.53 -2.17
CA LEU A 37 4.32 2.16 -2.16
C LEU A 37 4.12 1.55 -0.77
N PHE A 38 3.50 0.38 -0.69
CA PHE A 38 3.28 -0.34 0.57
C PHE A 38 3.38 -1.85 0.40
N ASP A 39 3.44 -2.57 1.51
CA ASP A 39 3.39 -4.02 1.54
C ASP A 39 2.34 -4.55 2.52
N LEU A 40 1.80 -5.74 2.22
CA LEU A 40 1.04 -6.53 3.18
C LEU A 40 1.86 -7.78 3.50
N VAL A 41 2.14 -8.00 4.78
CA VAL A 41 2.80 -9.20 5.27
C VAL A 41 1.75 -10.11 5.89
N LEU A 42 1.68 -11.35 5.40
CA LEU A 42 0.72 -12.36 5.82
C LEU A 42 1.35 -13.35 6.79
N GLY A 43 0.54 -14.31 7.23
CA GLY A 43 0.97 -15.41 8.09
C GLY A 43 0.44 -15.30 9.50
N TYR A 44 0.89 -16.21 10.35
CA TYR A 44 0.46 -16.28 11.74
C TYR A 44 0.89 -15.03 12.51
N GLY A 45 -0.04 -14.47 13.29
CA GLY A 45 0.18 -13.25 14.05
C GLY A 45 -0.04 -11.95 13.27
N ALA A 46 -0.22 -12.01 11.95
CA ALA A 46 -0.73 -10.88 11.19
C ALA A 46 -2.26 -10.75 11.33
N ALA A 47 -2.80 -9.59 11.00
CA ALA A 47 -4.24 -9.39 10.90
C ALA A 47 -4.87 -10.46 9.97
N MET A 48 -6.06 -10.95 10.33
CA MET A 48 -6.75 -11.99 9.54
C MET A 48 -7.23 -11.48 8.18
N ASP A 49 -7.54 -10.19 8.08
CA ASP A 49 -7.81 -9.54 6.81
C ASP A 49 -7.12 -8.18 6.75
N PRO A 50 -5.83 -8.15 6.38
CA PRO A 50 -5.06 -6.92 6.41
C PRO A 50 -5.47 -5.92 5.33
N ALA A 51 -6.20 -6.33 4.28
CA ALA A 51 -6.62 -5.43 3.21
C ALA A 51 -8.02 -4.83 3.40
N GLN A 52 -8.91 -5.46 4.16
CA GLN A 52 -10.34 -5.08 4.22
C GLN A 52 -10.59 -3.59 4.48
N ASP A 53 -10.08 -3.05 5.59
CA ASP A 53 -10.29 -1.64 5.93
C ASP A 53 -9.61 -0.69 4.92
N LEU A 54 -8.49 -1.14 4.32
CA LEU A 54 -7.82 -0.37 3.28
C LEU A 54 -8.67 -0.31 2.02
N ILE A 55 -9.29 -1.42 1.61
CA ILE A 55 -10.20 -1.49 0.46
C ILE A 55 -11.35 -0.48 0.60
N ASP A 56 -11.93 -0.36 1.79
CA ASP A 56 -13.00 0.61 2.04
C ASP A 56 -12.54 2.06 1.87
N ILE A 57 -11.32 2.39 2.30
CA ILE A 57 -10.70 3.70 2.07
C ILE A 57 -10.47 3.90 0.57
N LEU A 58 -9.91 2.90 -0.10
CA LEU A 58 -9.55 2.94 -1.51
C LEU A 58 -10.76 3.11 -2.42
N ASN A 59 -11.91 2.50 -2.08
CA ASN A 59 -13.15 2.61 -2.87
C ASN A 59 -13.81 3.99 -2.80
N ARG A 60 -13.44 4.82 -1.82
CA ARG A 60 -14.00 6.18 -1.63
C ARG A 60 -13.18 7.28 -2.30
N ARG A 61 -12.03 6.94 -2.89
CA ARG A 61 -11.10 7.90 -3.48
C ARG A 61 -11.52 8.30 -4.90
N ASP A 62 -11.12 9.49 -5.34
CA ASP A 62 -11.19 9.87 -6.75
C ASP A 62 -9.93 9.39 -7.50
N PRO A 63 -10.00 8.34 -8.34
CA PRO A 63 -8.82 7.78 -8.99
C PRO A 63 -8.10 8.75 -9.94
N LYS A 64 -8.73 9.87 -10.33
CA LYS A 64 -8.08 10.90 -11.16
C LYS A 64 -7.20 11.84 -10.37
N ASN A 65 -7.46 12.01 -9.08
CA ASN A 65 -6.84 13.00 -8.21
C ASN A 65 -6.10 12.38 -7.02
N THR A 66 -5.80 11.07 -7.10
CA THR A 66 -5.01 10.36 -6.07
C THR A 66 -3.69 9.84 -6.63
N PRO A 67 -2.65 9.65 -5.79
CA PRO A 67 -1.40 9.00 -6.19
C PRO A 67 -1.63 7.61 -6.78
N ILE A 68 -0.67 7.17 -7.59
CA ILE A 68 -0.62 5.77 -8.04
C ILE A 68 -0.28 4.88 -6.85
N LEU A 69 -1.03 3.78 -6.69
CA LEU A 69 -0.85 2.83 -5.59
C LEU A 69 -0.11 1.60 -6.10
N ILE A 70 1.00 1.25 -5.44
CA ILE A 70 1.76 0.04 -5.71
C ILE A 70 1.89 -0.77 -4.43
N ALA A 71 1.63 -2.07 -4.52
CA ALA A 71 1.75 -2.99 -3.40
C ALA A 71 2.60 -4.22 -3.73
N HIS A 72 3.22 -4.79 -2.69
CA HIS A 72 3.75 -6.15 -2.71
C HIS A 72 3.13 -6.97 -1.56
N ILE A 73 2.78 -8.22 -1.83
CA ILE A 73 2.19 -9.12 -0.82
C ILE A 73 3.21 -10.20 -0.45
N CYS A 74 3.78 -10.04 0.74
CA CYS A 74 4.72 -10.99 1.34
C CYS A 74 3.94 -12.06 2.12
N GLY A 75 4.00 -13.30 1.66
CA GLY A 75 3.23 -14.40 2.22
C GLY A 75 3.02 -15.49 1.18
N THR A 76 2.15 -16.44 1.49
CA THR A 76 1.89 -17.63 0.70
C THR A 76 0.39 -17.92 0.59
N GLU A 77 0.04 -18.82 -0.31
CA GLU A 77 -1.36 -19.29 -0.43
C GLU A 77 -1.82 -20.11 0.79
N ALA A 78 -0.88 -20.68 1.54
CA ALA A 78 -1.16 -21.47 2.73
C ALA A 78 -1.36 -20.63 3.99
N ASP A 79 -1.10 -19.32 3.94
CA ASP A 79 -1.33 -18.43 5.07
C ASP A 79 -2.83 -18.24 5.31
N PRO A 80 -3.26 -17.99 6.58
CA PRO A 80 -4.67 -17.84 6.92
C PRO A 80 -5.42 -16.78 6.11
N GLN A 81 -4.71 -15.75 5.65
CA GLN A 81 -5.24 -14.62 4.88
C GLN A 81 -5.41 -14.93 3.38
N ILE A 82 -4.79 -16.01 2.89
CA ILE A 82 -4.76 -16.46 1.49
C ILE A 82 -4.19 -15.39 0.55
N ARG A 83 -2.93 -15.57 0.10
CA ARG A 83 -2.24 -14.56 -0.73
C ARG A 83 -3.03 -14.15 -1.98
N SER A 84 -3.60 -15.10 -2.72
CA SER A 84 -4.36 -14.79 -3.94
C SER A 84 -5.58 -13.90 -3.67
N HIS A 85 -6.25 -14.11 -2.53
CA HIS A 85 -7.41 -13.32 -2.11
C HIS A 85 -7.03 -11.85 -1.90
N GLN A 86 -5.96 -11.61 -1.13
CA GLN A 86 -5.44 -10.27 -0.84
C GLN A 86 -4.99 -9.53 -2.13
N ILE A 87 -4.32 -10.25 -3.05
CA ILE A 87 -3.90 -9.70 -4.35
C ILE A 87 -5.12 -9.26 -5.18
N ASN A 88 -6.12 -10.13 -5.30
CA ASN A 88 -7.30 -9.88 -6.13
C ASN A 88 -8.11 -8.70 -5.60
N ALA A 89 -8.30 -8.62 -4.28
CA ALA A 89 -9.05 -7.55 -3.64
C ALA A 89 -8.38 -6.18 -3.86
N LEU A 90 -7.05 -6.09 -3.71
CA LEU A 90 -6.31 -4.85 -3.98
C LEU A 90 -6.35 -4.45 -5.46
N ARG A 91 -6.22 -5.42 -6.38
CA ARG A 91 -6.28 -5.15 -7.83
C ARG A 91 -7.65 -4.62 -8.25
N GLN A 92 -8.73 -5.13 -7.67
CA GLN A 92 -10.09 -4.64 -7.94
C GLN A 92 -10.26 -3.17 -7.52
N CYS A 93 -9.53 -2.72 -6.50
CA CYS A 93 -9.47 -1.32 -6.10
C CYS A 93 -8.49 -0.47 -6.92
N GLY A 94 -7.88 -1.00 -7.99
CA GLY A 94 -6.94 -0.27 -8.84
C GLY A 94 -5.52 -0.15 -8.29
N VAL A 95 -5.12 -1.03 -7.36
CA VAL A 95 -3.73 -1.09 -6.88
C VAL A 95 -2.88 -1.95 -7.82
N LEU A 96 -1.69 -1.46 -8.19
CA LEU A 96 -0.71 -2.24 -8.94
C LEU A 96 0.02 -3.19 -7.98
N VAL A 97 -0.24 -4.48 -8.09
CA VAL A 97 0.38 -5.48 -7.21
C VAL A 97 1.55 -6.17 -7.92
N ALA A 98 2.76 -5.90 -7.44
CA ALA A 98 4.01 -6.44 -7.94
C ALA A 98 4.31 -7.84 -7.38
N GLU A 99 5.11 -8.61 -8.11
CA GLU A 99 5.47 -9.99 -7.73
C GLU A 99 6.48 -10.05 -6.58
N CYS A 100 7.36 -9.05 -6.47
CA CYS A 100 8.35 -8.92 -5.42
C CYS A 100 8.56 -7.46 -5.01
N ASN A 101 9.19 -7.23 -3.87
CA ASN A 101 9.48 -5.88 -3.35
C ASN A 101 10.42 -5.07 -4.28
N ALA A 102 11.41 -5.71 -4.91
CA ALA A 102 12.32 -5.05 -5.84
C ALA A 102 11.57 -4.51 -7.06
N GLN A 103 10.66 -5.32 -7.62
CA GLN A 103 9.82 -4.90 -8.74
C GLN A 103 8.92 -3.73 -8.35
N ALA A 104 8.33 -3.77 -7.14
CA ALA A 104 7.49 -2.71 -6.61
C ALA A 104 8.25 -1.38 -6.47
N ALA A 105 9.48 -1.43 -5.95
CA ALA A 105 10.35 -0.27 -5.80
C ALA A 105 10.76 0.33 -7.16
N ILE A 106 11.10 -0.52 -8.13
CA ILE A 106 11.43 -0.08 -9.50
C ILE A 106 10.22 0.62 -10.15
N TRP A 107 9.03 0.03 -10.05
CA TRP A 107 7.80 0.65 -10.56
C TRP A 107 7.53 2.00 -9.90
N ALA A 108 7.67 2.08 -8.57
CA ALA A 108 7.43 3.33 -7.85
C ALA A 108 8.38 4.44 -8.28
N SER A 109 9.68 4.11 -8.42
CA SER A 109 10.70 5.06 -8.90
C SER A 109 10.40 5.56 -10.32
N GLN A 110 10.08 4.65 -11.24
CA GLN A 110 9.74 5.00 -12.63
C GLN A 110 8.52 5.91 -12.70
N ILE A 111 7.45 5.60 -11.96
CA ILE A 111 6.24 6.42 -11.96
C ILE A 111 6.51 7.79 -11.35
N ALA A 112 7.26 7.86 -10.25
CA ALA A 112 7.64 9.13 -9.63
C ALA A 112 8.41 10.03 -10.62
N LEU A 113 9.37 9.48 -11.36
CA LEU A 113 10.12 10.22 -12.39
C LEU A 113 9.22 10.72 -13.53
N ILE A 114 8.29 9.89 -14.00
CA ILE A 114 7.33 10.27 -15.04
C ILE A 114 6.42 11.40 -14.56
N GLN A 115 5.93 11.34 -13.31
CA GLN A 115 5.07 12.39 -12.75
C GLN A 115 5.83 13.69 -12.52
N ALA A 116 7.07 13.62 -12.03
CA ALA A 116 7.94 14.79 -11.89
C ALA A 116 8.13 15.51 -13.24
N ALA A 117 8.44 14.74 -14.30
CA ALA A 117 8.59 15.29 -15.65
C ALA A 117 7.30 15.94 -16.19
N LYS A 118 6.13 15.37 -15.91
CA LYS A 118 4.83 15.96 -16.31
C LYS A 118 4.50 17.24 -15.54
N SER A 119 4.87 17.30 -14.26
CA SER A 119 4.63 18.47 -13.41
C SER A 119 5.58 19.64 -13.66
N GLY A 120 6.62 19.46 -14.49
CA GLY A 120 7.66 20.48 -14.72
C GLY A 120 8.61 20.67 -13.54
N ALA A 121 8.60 19.77 -12.55
CA ALA A 121 9.46 19.82 -11.36
C ALA A 121 10.91 19.39 -11.61
N THR A 122 11.25 19.02 -12.85
CA THR A 122 12.61 18.74 -13.32
C THR A 122 13.10 19.87 -14.23
N GLN A 123 13.40 21.03 -13.63
CA GLN A 123 14.38 22.02 -14.12
C GLN A 123 15.11 22.64 -12.93
#